data_AF-R9B0Q3-F1
#
_entry.id   AF-R9B0Q3-F1
#
_cell.length_a   1.000
_cell.length_b   1.000
_cell.length_c   1.000
_cell.angle_alpha   90.00
_cell.angle_beta   90.00
_cell.angle_gamma   90.00
#
_symmetry.space_group_name_H-M   'P 1'
#
loop_
_entity.id
_entity.type
_entity.pdbx_description
1 polymer ?
#
loop_
_entity_poly.entity_id
_entity_poly.type
_entity_poly.pdbx_seq_one_letter_code
_entity_poly.pdbx_strand_id
1 'polypeptide(L)'
;MNMKLHLIISLLLLGLVSSQAYPKSKLEFLNELHELFNTREYAINRFQTLGIFSEERQLNFKEELELANSVCDLANANEQIKKFYNDNFEQSQEFEKEKTTREQMNLEFEKDNQSYLDIAKQLKGTPYECGKQNYKNCCDSFNIK
;
A
#
# COMPACT_ATOMS: atom_id res chain seq x y z
N MET A 1 -19.52 25.93 43.15
CA MET A 1 -18.84 25.43 41.93
C MET A 1 -18.89 23.91 41.98
N ASN A 2 -19.54 23.27 41.01
CA ASN A 2 -20.07 21.91 41.13
C ASN A 2 -18.94 20.88 40.93
N MET A 3 -18.71 19.97 41.88
CA MET A 3 -17.58 19.01 41.86
C MET A 3 -17.56 18.13 40.59
N LYS A 4 -18.74 17.89 40.00
CA LYS A 4 -18.91 17.21 38.70
C LYS A 4 -18.36 18.00 37.51
N LEU A 5 -18.47 19.33 37.53
CA LEU A 5 -17.97 20.20 36.47
C LEU A 5 -16.43 20.22 36.47
N HIS A 6 -15.81 20.21 37.66
CA HIS A 6 -14.35 20.12 37.78
C HIS A 6 -13.80 18.79 37.27
N LEU A 7 -14.47 17.67 37.56
CA LEU A 7 -14.08 16.36 37.04
C LEU A 7 -14.15 16.29 35.51
N ILE A 8 -15.22 16.83 34.91
CA ILE A 8 -15.39 16.88 33.46
C ILE A 8 -14.30 17.74 32.81
N ILE A 9 -14.02 18.92 33.38
CA ILE A 9 -12.96 19.81 32.88
C ILE A 9 -11.58 19.15 33.01
N SER A 10 -11.28 18.51 34.14
CA SER A 10 -10.00 17.81 34.34
C SER A 10 -9.83 16.64 33.36
N LEU A 11 -10.88 15.86 33.09
CA LEU A 11 -10.84 14.78 32.10
C LEU A 11 -10.64 15.30 30.67
N LEU A 12 -11.30 16.39 30.30
CA LEU A 12 -11.10 17.05 29.01
C LEU A 12 -9.67 17.60 28.85
N LEU A 13 -9.13 18.21 29.90
CA LEU A 13 -7.75 18.70 29.92
C LEU A 13 -6.74 17.55 29.85
N LEU A 14 -6.97 16.44 30.55
CA LEU A 14 -6.16 15.23 30.45
C LEU A 14 -6.19 14.65 29.03
N GLY A 15 -7.35 14.62 28.37
CA GLY A 15 -7.50 14.23 26.97
C GLY A 15 -6.77 15.15 25.99
N LEU A 16 -6.81 16.46 26.23
CA LEU A 16 -6.09 17.47 25.42
C LEU A 16 -4.58 17.42 25.62
N VAL A 17 -4.11 17.18 26.85
CA VAL A 17 -2.67 17.04 27.13
C VAL A 17 -2.14 15.72 26.55
N SER A 18 -2.92 14.65 26.56
CA SER A 18 -2.51 13.36 25.97
C SER A 18 -2.51 13.36 24.44
N SER A 19 -3.38 14.13 23.77
CA SER A 19 -3.30 14.34 22.32
C SER A 19 -2.14 15.25 21.90
N GLN A 20 -1.77 16.23 22.74
CA GLN A 20 -0.54 17.02 22.56
C GLN A 20 0.75 16.26 22.91
N ALA A 21 0.63 15.18 23.71
CA ALA A 21 1.76 14.33 24.09
C ALA A 21 2.12 13.27 23.02
N TYR A 22 1.34 13.14 21.95
CA TYR A 22 1.72 12.29 20.82
C TYR A 22 2.81 13.01 20.01
N PRO A 23 4.03 12.47 19.89
CA PRO A 23 5.11 13.15 19.20
C PRO A 23 4.72 13.42 17.75
N LYS A 24 4.96 14.65 17.26
CA LYS A 24 4.68 15.03 15.87
C LYS A 24 5.30 14.05 14.86
N SER A 25 6.53 13.58 15.14
CA SER A 25 7.23 12.58 14.33
C SER A 25 6.51 11.23 14.26
N LYS A 26 5.82 10.83 15.33
CA LYS A 26 5.06 9.57 15.36
C LYS A 26 3.76 9.68 14.56
N LEU A 27 3.12 10.86 14.59
CA LEU A 27 1.96 11.14 13.75
C LEU A 27 2.33 11.21 12.27
N GLU A 28 3.44 11.86 11.93
CA GLU A 28 3.99 11.92 10.58
C GLU A 28 4.28 10.51 10.05
N PHE A 29 4.95 9.67 10.85
CA PHE A 29 5.18 8.26 10.52
C PHE A 29 3.87 7.50 10.23
N LEU A 30 2.86 7.65 11.10
CA LEU A 30 1.58 6.97 10.92
C LEU A 30 0.83 7.44 9.66
N ASN A 31 0.89 8.73 9.34
CA ASN A 31 0.25 9.28 8.14
C ASN A 31 0.93 8.74 6.87
N GLU A 32 2.26 8.77 6.80
CA GLU A 32 3.00 8.23 5.66
C GLU A 32 2.75 6.72 5.49
N LEU A 33 2.76 5.96 6.60
CA LEU A 33 2.44 4.54 6.59
C LEU A 33 1.00 4.29 6.10
N HIS A 34 0.04 5.09 6.55
CA HIS A 34 -1.35 4.99 6.14
C HIS A 34 -1.55 5.26 4.64
N GLU A 35 -0.88 6.28 4.09
CA GLU A 35 -0.93 6.59 2.65
C GLU A 35 -0.37 5.45 1.80
N LEU A 36 0.75 4.84 2.24
CA LEU A 36 1.33 3.68 1.58
C LEU A 36 0.40 2.47 1.59
N PHE A 37 -0.20 2.16 2.75
CA PHE A 37 -1.16 1.05 2.83
C PHE A 37 -2.45 1.31 2.06
N ASN A 38 -2.95 2.55 2.01
CA ASN A 38 -4.11 2.91 1.18
C ASN A 38 -3.81 2.70 -0.31
N THR A 39 -2.61 3.07 -0.76
CA THR A 39 -2.16 2.84 -2.14
C THR A 39 -2.13 1.36 -2.46
N ARG A 40 -1.57 0.54 -1.56
CA ARG A 40 -1.56 -0.92 -1.68
C ARG A 40 -2.98 -1.49 -1.73
N GLU A 41 -3.85 -1.13 -0.81
CA GLU A 41 -5.24 -1.61 -0.75
C GLU A 41 -6.03 -1.25 -2.01
N TYR A 42 -5.85 -0.03 -2.54
CA TYR A 42 -6.47 0.35 -3.81
C TYR A 42 -6.04 -0.58 -4.96
N ALA A 43 -4.75 -0.90 -5.04
CA ALA A 43 -4.22 -1.80 -6.05
C ALA A 43 -4.72 -3.24 -5.85
N ILE A 44 -4.83 -3.74 -4.61
CA ILE A 44 -5.39 -5.07 -4.29
C ILE A 44 -6.83 -5.14 -4.77
N ASN A 45 -7.65 -4.15 -4.43
CA ASN A 45 -9.06 -4.14 -4.78
C ASN A 45 -9.27 -4.19 -6.30
N ARG A 46 -8.47 -3.44 -7.06
CA ARG A 46 -8.50 -3.48 -8.53
C ARG A 46 -8.06 -4.84 -9.07
N PHE A 47 -6.97 -5.40 -8.55
CA PHE A 47 -6.47 -6.72 -8.93
C PHE A 47 -7.52 -7.81 -8.71
N GLN A 48 -8.11 -7.88 -7.51
CA GLN A 48 -9.11 -8.88 -7.15
C GLN A 48 -10.39 -8.74 -7.98
N THR A 49 -10.89 -7.52 -8.16
CA THR A 49 -12.10 -7.26 -8.96
C THR A 49 -11.91 -7.74 -10.40
N LEU A 50 -10.77 -7.40 -11.02
CA LEU A 50 -10.47 -7.81 -12.40
C LEU A 50 -10.12 -9.30 -12.49
N GLY A 51 -9.51 -9.88 -11.45
CA GLY A 51 -9.26 -11.31 -11.33
C GLY A 51 -10.56 -12.11 -11.38
N ILE A 52 -11.58 -11.73 -10.60
CA ILE A 52 -12.91 -12.34 -10.64
C ILE A 52 -13.51 -12.28 -12.04
N PHE A 53 -13.46 -11.10 -12.69
CA PHE A 53 -13.96 -10.98 -14.06
C PHE A 53 -13.20 -11.85 -15.07
N SER A 54 -11.89 -12.07 -14.87
CA SER A 54 -11.08 -12.93 -15.74
C SER A 54 -11.42 -14.42 -15.60
N GLU A 55 -11.93 -14.83 -14.45
CA GLU A 55 -12.44 -16.20 -14.22
C GLU A 55 -13.84 -16.38 -14.84
N GLU A 56 -14.67 -15.33 -14.83
CA GLU A 56 -16.05 -15.36 -15.34
C GLU A 56 -16.13 -15.18 -16.86
N ARG A 57 -15.23 -14.39 -17.45
CA ARG A 57 -15.23 -14.06 -18.88
C ARG A 57 -13.85 -13.62 -19.37
N GLN A 58 -13.70 -13.54 -20.69
CA GLN A 58 -12.57 -12.83 -21.27
C GLN A 58 -12.65 -11.34 -20.90
N LEU A 59 -11.51 -10.81 -20.44
CA LEU A 59 -11.34 -9.38 -20.22
C LEU A 59 -11.20 -8.67 -21.56
N ASN A 60 -11.72 -7.45 -21.66
CA ASN A 60 -11.37 -6.61 -22.81
C ASN A 60 -9.97 -6.00 -22.61
N PHE A 61 -9.41 -5.45 -23.68
CA PHE A 61 -8.06 -4.87 -23.66
C PHE A 61 -7.84 -3.84 -22.53
N LYS A 62 -8.83 -2.99 -22.25
CA LYS A 62 -8.75 -2.01 -21.14
C LYS A 62 -8.64 -2.72 -19.79
N GLU A 63 -9.43 -3.75 -19.58
CA GLU A 63 -9.44 -4.51 -18.33
C GLU A 63 -8.18 -5.33 -18.13
N GLU A 64 -7.62 -5.92 -19.20
CA GLU A 64 -6.31 -6.58 -19.15
C GLU A 64 -5.20 -5.60 -18.78
N LEU A 65 -5.23 -4.39 -19.36
CA LEU A 65 -4.27 -3.33 -19.04
C LEU A 65 -4.40 -2.86 -17.59
N GLU A 66 -5.62 -2.66 -17.10
CA GLU A 66 -5.87 -2.29 -15.70
C GLU A 66 -5.45 -3.41 -14.72
N LEU A 67 -5.64 -4.68 -15.10
CA LEU A 67 -5.20 -5.82 -14.31
C LEU A 67 -3.67 -5.84 -14.23
N ALA A 68 -2.97 -5.65 -15.35
CA ALA A 68 -1.52 -5.54 -15.36
C ALA A 68 -1.02 -4.32 -14.55
N ASN A 69 -1.67 -3.16 -14.68
CA ASN A 69 -1.35 -1.97 -13.89
C ASN A 69 -1.52 -2.24 -12.40
N SER A 70 -2.57 -2.97 -11.99
CA SER A 70 -2.79 -3.31 -10.59
C SER A 70 -1.66 -4.17 -10.01
N VAL A 71 -1.12 -5.12 -10.78
CA VAL A 71 0.05 -5.92 -10.36
C VAL A 71 1.29 -5.04 -10.19
N CYS A 72 1.54 -4.12 -11.11
CA CYS A 72 2.70 -3.21 -11.03
C CYS A 72 2.59 -2.24 -9.86
N ASP A 73 1.40 -1.68 -9.63
CA ASP A 73 1.13 -0.79 -8.51
C ASP A 73 1.27 -1.53 -7.17
N LEU A 74 0.86 -2.80 -7.11
CA LEU A 74 1.08 -3.66 -5.93
C LEU A 74 2.56 -3.91 -5.65
N ALA A 75 3.31 -4.31 -6.67
CA ALA A 75 4.74 -4.55 -6.54
C ALA A 75 5.48 -3.29 -6.05
N ASN A 76 5.15 -2.13 -6.64
CA ASN A 76 5.72 -0.84 -6.26
C ASN A 76 5.31 -0.39 -4.84
N ALA A 77 4.03 -0.50 -4.49
CA ALA A 77 3.56 -0.15 -3.14
C ALA A 77 4.22 -1.02 -2.07
N ASN A 78 4.36 -2.33 -2.31
CA ASN A 78 5.05 -3.24 -1.40
C ASN A 78 6.55 -2.90 -1.26
N GLU A 79 7.23 -2.52 -2.35
CA GLU A 79 8.62 -2.04 -2.29
C GLU A 79 8.75 -0.75 -1.49
N GLN A 80 7.83 0.20 -1.67
CA GLN A 80 7.82 1.45 -0.91
C GLN A 80 7.54 1.22 0.58
N ILE A 81 6.59 0.34 0.92
CA ILE A 81 6.32 -0.06 2.31
C ILE A 81 7.59 -0.69 2.91
N LYS A 82 8.20 -1.66 2.23
CA LYS A 82 9.46 -2.28 2.69
C LYS A 82 10.55 -1.23 2.92
N LYS A 83 10.71 -0.28 1.99
CA LYS A 83 11.69 0.81 2.13
C LYS A 83 11.38 1.69 3.34
N PHE A 84 10.12 2.10 3.51
CA PHE A 84 9.67 2.92 4.62
C PHE A 84 9.95 2.27 5.98
N TYR A 85 9.63 0.98 6.12
CA TYR A 85 9.92 0.21 7.33
C TYR A 85 11.44 0.07 7.58
N ASN A 86 12.26 -0.11 6.54
CA ASN A 86 13.72 -0.15 6.71
C ASN A 86 14.32 1.20 7.11
N ASP A 87 13.86 2.29 6.49
CA ASP A 87 14.33 3.64 6.75
C ASP A 87 13.92 4.09 8.17
N ASN A 88 12.77 3.64 8.65
CA ASN A 88 12.19 4.00 9.94
C ASN A 88 12.17 2.85 10.97
N PHE A 89 13.11 1.90 10.85
CA PHE A 89 13.08 0.62 11.59
C PHE A 89 12.77 0.75 13.09
N GLU A 90 13.45 1.65 13.79
CA GLU A 90 13.26 1.88 15.24
C GLU A 90 11.84 2.30 15.59
N GLN A 91 11.23 3.19 14.79
CA GLN A 91 9.85 3.64 15.00
C GLN A 91 8.85 2.52 14.67
N SER A 92 9.12 1.73 13.63
CA SER A 92 8.27 0.59 13.27
C SER A 92 8.28 -0.54 14.32
N GLN A 93 9.34 -0.71 15.10
CA GLN A 93 9.36 -1.70 16.20
C GLN A 93 8.32 -1.42 17.28
N GLU A 94 7.85 -0.18 17.42
CA GLU A 94 6.76 0.15 18.33
C GLU A 94 5.43 -0.52 17.91
N PHE A 95 5.28 -0.83 16.62
CA PHE A 95 4.07 -1.36 16.00
C PHE A 95 4.20 -2.85 15.60
N GLU A 96 5.37 -3.24 15.11
CA GLU A 96 5.69 -4.60 14.65
C GLU A 96 6.54 -5.34 15.69
N LYS A 97 6.01 -5.48 16.92
CA LYS A 97 6.78 -5.99 18.07
C LYS A 97 7.31 -7.42 17.90
N GLU A 98 6.71 -8.18 16.99
CA GLU A 98 7.11 -9.56 16.69
C GLU A 98 8.33 -9.61 15.74
N LYS A 99 8.66 -8.51 15.05
CA LYS A 99 9.74 -8.43 14.06
C LYS A 99 10.96 -7.72 14.64
N THR A 100 11.78 -8.49 15.33
CA THR A 100 12.88 -7.96 16.14
C THR A 100 14.10 -7.49 15.32
N THR A 101 14.24 -7.94 14.06
CA THR A 101 15.34 -7.53 13.18
C THR A 101 14.86 -7.04 11.81
N ARG A 102 15.65 -6.19 11.15
CA ARG A 102 15.40 -5.75 9.76
C ARG A 102 15.31 -6.94 8.80
N GLU A 103 16.12 -7.98 9.01
CA GLU A 103 16.11 -9.18 8.18
C GLU A 103 14.82 -9.97 8.32
N GLN A 104 14.31 -10.17 9.54
CA GLN A 104 13.01 -10.82 9.75
C GLN A 104 11.87 -10.05 9.07
N MET A 105 11.88 -8.73 9.22
CA MET A 105 10.91 -7.86 8.59
C MET A 105 10.99 -7.89 7.06
N ASN A 106 12.19 -7.88 6.51
CA ASN A 106 12.42 -7.98 5.06
C ASN A 106 12.01 -9.32 4.48
N LEU A 107 12.26 -10.43 5.19
CA LEU A 107 11.84 -11.77 4.77
C LEU A 107 10.32 -11.88 4.66
N GLU A 108 9.58 -11.29 5.59
CA GLU A 108 8.12 -11.25 5.51
C GLU A 108 7.62 -10.41 4.34
N PHE A 109 8.17 -9.20 4.15
CA PHE A 109 7.80 -8.37 3.01
C PHE A 109 8.16 -9.03 1.67
N GLU A 110 9.27 -9.76 1.60
CA GLU A 110 9.64 -10.53 0.42
C GLU A 110 8.64 -11.63 0.15
N LYS A 111 8.24 -12.40 1.17
CA LYS A 111 7.25 -13.47 1.04
C LYS A 111 5.90 -12.94 0.53
N ASP A 112 5.43 -11.81 1.07
CA ASP A 112 4.13 -11.22 0.70
C ASP A 112 4.16 -10.57 -0.69
N ASN A 113 5.33 -10.08 -1.13
CA ASN A 113 5.47 -9.43 -2.42
C ASN A 113 5.84 -10.38 -3.57
N GLN A 114 6.39 -11.56 -3.26
CA GLN A 114 6.98 -12.47 -4.26
C GLN A 114 6.00 -12.84 -5.38
N SER A 115 4.74 -13.11 -5.04
CA SER A 115 3.71 -13.47 -6.03
C SER A 115 3.47 -12.36 -7.05
N TYR A 116 3.37 -11.10 -6.60
CA TYR A 116 3.16 -9.95 -7.48
C TYR A 116 4.41 -9.63 -8.30
N LEU A 117 5.60 -9.77 -7.70
CA LEU A 117 6.87 -9.61 -8.42
C LEU A 117 7.02 -10.64 -9.53
N ASP A 118 6.59 -11.88 -9.32
CA ASP A 118 6.69 -12.92 -10.33
C ASP A 118 5.72 -12.68 -11.48
N ILE A 119 4.50 -12.21 -11.20
CA ILE A 119 3.57 -11.78 -12.26
C ILE A 119 4.16 -10.56 -13.00
N ALA A 120 4.68 -9.56 -12.29
CA ALA A 120 5.31 -8.38 -12.91
C ALA A 120 6.49 -8.76 -13.83
N LYS A 121 7.30 -9.76 -13.46
CA LYS A 121 8.37 -10.31 -14.31
C LYS A 121 7.83 -10.97 -15.57
N GLN A 122 6.70 -11.68 -15.49
CA GLN A 122 6.07 -12.31 -16.65
C GLN A 122 5.53 -11.29 -17.66
N LEU A 123 5.16 -10.09 -17.19
CA LEU A 123 4.73 -8.98 -18.05
C LEU A 123 5.89 -8.33 -18.83
N LYS A 124 7.16 -8.63 -18.51
CA LYS A 124 8.31 -8.03 -19.17
C LYS A 124 8.36 -8.39 -20.66
N GLY A 125 8.57 -7.39 -21.52
CA GLY A 125 8.57 -7.59 -22.97
C GLY A 125 7.18 -7.73 -23.59
N THR A 126 6.11 -7.60 -22.80
CA THR A 126 4.73 -7.51 -23.28
C THR A 126 4.30 -6.03 -23.36
N PRO A 127 3.22 -5.70 -24.08
CA PRO A 127 2.60 -4.37 -24.02
C PRO A 127 2.14 -3.94 -22.62
N TYR A 128 2.09 -4.89 -21.68
CA TYR A 128 1.66 -4.72 -20.31
C TYR A 128 2.82 -4.58 -19.31
N GLU A 129 4.07 -4.45 -19.78
CA GLU A 129 5.25 -4.27 -18.93
C GLU A 129 5.12 -3.04 -18.01
N CYS A 130 5.44 -3.21 -16.72
CA CYS A 130 5.41 -2.14 -15.72
C CYS A 130 6.20 -0.91 -16.20
N GLY A 131 5.56 0.27 -16.19
CA GLY A 131 6.18 1.53 -16.61
C GLY A 131 6.19 1.77 -18.13
N LYS A 132 5.74 0.80 -18.94
CA LYS A 132 5.48 0.96 -20.38
C LYS A 132 4.00 0.92 -20.75
N GLN A 133 3.14 0.72 -19.76
CA GLN A 133 1.68 0.72 -19.88
C GLN A 133 1.19 2.14 -20.22
N ASN A 134 1.15 2.49 -21.49
CA ASN A 134 0.59 3.75 -21.95
C ASN A 134 -0.61 3.47 -22.86
N TYR A 135 -1.77 3.94 -22.41
CA TYR A 135 -3.03 3.94 -23.16
C TYR A 135 -2.87 4.49 -24.58
N LYS A 136 -2.03 5.53 -24.74
CA LYS A 136 -1.80 6.20 -26.01
C LYS A 136 -1.00 5.35 -27.01
N ASN A 137 -0.08 4.54 -26.54
CA ASN A 137 0.79 3.73 -27.40
C ASN A 137 0.18 2.35 -27.73
N CYS A 138 -0.68 1.82 -26.87
CA CYS A 138 -1.34 0.54 -27.13
C CYS A 138 -2.39 0.63 -28.24
N CYS A 139 -3.16 1.72 -28.32
CA CYS A 139 -4.13 1.92 -29.40
C CYS A 139 -3.46 2.04 -30.78
N ASP A 140 -2.23 2.55 -30.86
CA ASP A 140 -1.49 2.65 -32.12
C ASP A 140 -0.83 1.32 -32.54
N SER A 141 -0.54 0.43 -31.58
CA SER A 141 0.09 -0.87 -31.81
C SER A 141 -0.91 -1.97 -32.19
N PHE A 142 -2.14 -1.86 -31.69
CA PHE A 142 -3.26 -2.72 -32.06
C PHE A 142 -4.16 -1.95 -33.02
N ASN A 143 -3.76 -1.93 -34.30
CA ASN A 143 -4.56 -1.46 -35.42
C ASN A 143 -5.85 -2.32 -35.54
N ILE A 144 -6.82 -2.08 -34.65
CA ILE A 144 -8.19 -2.56 -34.80
C ILE A 144 -8.84 -1.60 -35.80
N LYS A 145 -8.79 -1.99 -37.07
CA LYS A 145 -9.71 -1.51 -38.09
C LYS A 145 -11.10 -2.08 -37.85
#